data_AF-A0A6M8V256-F1
#
_entry.id   AF-A0A6M8V256-F1
#
_cell.length_a   1.000
_cell.length_b   1.000
_cell.length_c   1.000
_cell.angle_alpha   90.00
_cell.angle_beta   90.00
_cell.angle_gamma   90.00
#
_symmetry.space_group_name_H-M   'P 1'
#
loop_
_entity.id
_entity.type
_entity.pdbx_description
1 polymer ?
#
loop_
_entity_poly.entity_id
_entity_poly.type
_entity_poly.pdbx_seq_one_letter_code
_entity_poly.pdbx_strand_id
1 'polypeptide(L)'
;MKLAKILVAIISLSFLLSLSSFAQETEMTEEEWEAEMTRLTGQKQALTSEIATLQKDIENLNTVKAGLQDPEQCIDELYALVGATRSDVDNFRNAVNELDGKIKRKESPKADRQADLNALKMNKISALPEFFDKVHNKMQKALDEWIDAPPVISYNVVKGDCLWNIAKKKEHYGNGFAWPVIYKANREKIKNPDLIYPNQQFSIPPLTQEEKDKYEKLRANYKPAPVQ
;
A
#
# COMPACT_ATOMS: atom_id res chain seq x y z
N MET A 1 -32.09 71.98 35.50
CA MET A 1 -31.27 71.53 36.65
C MET A 1 -31.96 70.58 37.64
N LYS A 2 -33.27 70.68 37.90
CA LYS A 2 -33.94 69.82 38.90
C LYS A 2 -34.17 68.37 38.42
N LEU A 3 -34.56 68.18 37.16
CA LEU A 3 -34.79 66.85 36.55
C LEU A 3 -33.52 65.98 36.44
N ALA A 4 -32.39 66.57 36.04
CA ALA A 4 -31.11 65.86 35.95
C ALA A 4 -30.62 65.36 37.33
N LYS A 5 -30.88 66.11 38.40
CA LYS A 5 -30.54 65.71 39.77
C LYS A 5 -31.40 64.55 40.27
N ILE A 6 -32.68 64.52 39.89
CA ILE A 6 -33.61 63.43 40.23
C ILE A 6 -33.26 62.17 39.45
N LEU A 7 -32.94 62.28 38.15
CA LEU A 7 -32.48 61.15 37.33
C LEU A 7 -31.18 60.55 37.85
N VAL A 8 -30.20 61.39 38.21
CA VAL A 8 -28.96 60.91 38.84
C VAL A 8 -29.25 60.24 40.18
N ALA A 9 -30.13 60.78 41.01
CA ALA A 9 -30.50 60.15 42.28
C ALA A 9 -31.21 58.80 42.09
N ILE A 10 -32.09 58.65 41.09
CA ILE A 10 -32.78 57.39 40.79
C ILE A 10 -31.83 56.36 40.19
N ILE A 11 -30.90 56.77 39.33
CA ILE A 11 -29.85 55.89 38.76
C ILE A 11 -28.90 55.44 39.87
N SER A 12 -28.48 56.35 40.76
CA SER A 12 -27.66 56.02 41.93
C SER A 12 -28.39 55.08 42.90
N LEU A 13 -29.68 55.31 43.14
CA LEU A 13 -30.50 54.47 44.03
C LEU A 13 -30.76 53.09 43.39
N SER A 14 -30.98 53.03 42.09
CA SER A 14 -31.13 51.77 41.33
C SER A 14 -29.80 51.00 41.27
N PHE A 15 -28.67 51.69 41.16
CA PHE A 15 -27.33 51.08 41.23
C PHE A 15 -27.04 50.54 42.65
N LEU A 16 -27.43 51.28 43.70
CA LEU A 16 -27.30 50.84 45.10
C LEU A 16 -28.21 49.65 45.45
N LEU A 17 -29.46 49.64 44.97
CA LEU A 17 -30.38 48.51 45.14
C LEU A 17 -29.94 47.28 44.34
N SER A 18 -29.31 47.46 43.17
CA SER A 18 -28.73 46.36 42.38
C SER A 18 -27.52 45.73 43.08
N LEU A 19 -26.71 46.51 43.81
CA LEU A 19 -25.60 46.00 44.62
C LEU A 19 -26.07 45.25 45.87
N SER A 20 -27.28 45.53 46.36
CA SER A 20 -27.88 44.84 47.52
C SER A 20 -28.28 43.40 47.22
N SER A 21 -28.46 43.04 45.94
CA SER A 21 -28.80 41.68 45.49
C SER A 21 -27.59 40.84 45.09
N PHE A 22 -26.37 41.42 45.07
CA PHE A 22 -25.10 40.70 44.86
C PHE A 22 -24.28 40.50 46.13
N ALA A 23 -24.78 40.97 47.29
CA ALA A 23 -24.16 40.80 48.60
C ALA A 23 -24.88 39.72 49.44
N GLN A 24 -25.34 38.64 48.80
CA GLN A 24 -25.50 37.39 49.53
C GLN A 24 -24.14 36.68 49.49
N GLU A 25 -23.19 37.19 50.28
CA GLU A 25 -22.07 36.37 50.71
C GLU A 25 -22.69 35.19 51.45
N THR A 26 -22.70 34.02 50.83
CA THR A 26 -22.77 32.77 51.58
C THR A 26 -21.48 32.73 52.39
N GLU A 27 -21.45 33.43 53.53
CA GLU A 27 -20.47 33.17 54.58
C GLU A 27 -20.62 31.70 54.91
N MET A 28 -19.63 30.93 54.45
CA MET A 28 -19.51 29.51 54.73
C MET A 28 -19.57 29.36 56.24
N THR A 29 -20.51 28.57 56.75
CA THR A 29 -20.64 28.35 58.20
C THR A 29 -19.33 27.77 58.75
N GLU A 30 -19.04 27.94 60.04
CA GLU A 30 -17.82 27.39 60.67
C GLU A 30 -17.67 25.88 60.38
N GLU A 31 -18.78 25.14 60.40
CA GLU A 31 -18.83 23.72 60.04
C GLU A 31 -18.51 23.46 58.56
N GLU A 32 -19.06 24.27 57.64
CA GLU A 32 -18.74 24.17 56.20
C GLU A 32 -17.27 24.51 55.92
N TRP A 33 -16.70 25.47 56.66
CA TRP A 33 -15.29 25.85 56.55
C TRP A 33 -14.36 24.74 57.06
N GLU A 34 -14.68 24.13 58.21
CA GLU A 34 -13.93 22.99 58.72
C GLU A 34 -13.99 21.79 57.76
N ALA A 35 -15.15 21.54 57.14
CA ALA A 35 -15.32 20.52 56.12
C ALA A 35 -14.48 20.82 54.87
N GLU A 36 -14.44 22.08 54.42
CA GLU A 36 -13.66 22.52 53.26
C GLU A 36 -12.15 22.46 53.53
N MET A 37 -11.70 22.89 54.72
CA MET A 37 -10.30 22.76 55.15
C MET A 37 -9.86 21.30 55.22
N THR A 38 -10.73 20.42 55.72
CA THR A 38 -10.47 18.97 55.75
C THR A 38 -10.40 18.41 54.33
N ARG A 39 -11.33 18.79 53.45
CA ARG A 39 -11.35 18.38 52.03
C ARG A 39 -10.07 18.82 51.31
N LEU A 40 -9.69 20.09 51.43
CA LEU A 40 -8.49 20.65 50.81
C LEU A 40 -7.21 20.02 51.37
N THR A 41 -7.16 19.75 52.67
CA THR A 41 -6.04 19.03 53.30
C THR A 41 -5.91 17.61 52.75
N GLY A 42 -7.03 16.89 52.65
CA GLY A 42 -7.07 15.55 52.03
C GLY A 42 -6.65 15.58 50.56
N GLN A 43 -7.12 16.56 49.78
CA GLN A 43 -6.70 16.75 48.38
C GLN A 43 -5.21 17.05 48.26
N LYS A 44 -4.68 17.94 49.11
CA LYS A 44 -3.25 18.24 49.13
C LYS A 44 -2.43 16.99 49.45
N GLN A 45 -2.87 16.19 50.41
CA GLN A 45 -2.19 14.95 50.79
C GLN A 45 -2.25 13.91 49.65
N ALA A 46 -3.40 13.74 49.00
CA ALA A 46 -3.56 12.86 47.84
C ALA A 46 -2.66 13.28 46.68
N LEU A 47 -2.68 14.56 46.29
CA LEU A 47 -1.81 15.10 45.24
C LEU A 47 -0.33 14.96 45.58
N THR A 48 0.06 15.15 46.86
CA THR A 48 1.44 14.95 47.30
C THR A 48 1.87 13.48 47.16
N SER A 49 0.98 12.54 47.49
CA SER A 49 1.23 11.10 47.29
C SER A 49 1.32 10.73 45.79
N GLU A 50 0.50 11.37 44.95
CA GLU A 50 0.54 11.17 43.50
C GLU A 50 1.84 11.70 42.89
N ILE A 51 2.29 12.89 43.31
CA ILE A 51 3.60 13.43 42.90
C ILE A 51 4.74 12.49 43.29
N ALA A 52 4.73 11.96 44.51
CA ALA A 52 5.75 11.01 44.96
C ALA A 52 5.73 9.71 44.13
N THR A 53 4.55 9.26 43.72
CA THR A 53 4.39 8.09 42.84
C THR A 53 4.94 8.37 41.45
N LEU A 54 4.57 9.51 40.85
CA LEU A 54 5.06 9.92 39.54
C LEU A 54 6.57 10.13 39.52
N GLN A 55 7.15 10.66 40.60
CA GLN A 55 8.60 10.77 40.74
C GLN A 55 9.28 9.41 40.70
N LYS A 56 8.71 8.42 41.42
CA LYS A 56 9.20 7.05 41.39
C LYS A 56 9.07 6.41 40.01
N ASP A 57 7.98 6.67 39.29
CA ASP A 57 7.80 6.19 37.93
C ASP A 57 8.82 6.82 36.96
N ILE A 58 9.10 8.12 37.11
CA ILE A 58 10.14 8.81 36.33
C ILE A 58 11.51 8.20 36.59
N GLU A 59 11.85 7.92 37.85
CA GLU A 59 13.11 7.25 38.21
C GLU A 59 13.20 5.84 37.62
N ASN A 60 12.12 5.07 37.70
CA ASN A 60 12.02 3.74 37.11
C ASN A 60 12.22 3.79 35.59
N LEU A 61 11.53 4.70 34.90
CA LEU A 61 11.64 4.88 33.45
C LEU A 61 13.03 5.32 33.02
N ASN A 62 13.65 6.25 33.76
CA ASN A 62 15.03 6.67 33.50
C ASN A 62 16.02 5.52 33.69
N THR A 63 15.80 4.67 34.70
CA THR A 63 16.63 3.47 34.95
C THR A 63 16.47 2.46 33.81
N VAL A 64 15.24 2.17 33.39
CA VAL A 64 14.97 1.29 32.25
C VAL A 64 15.62 1.83 30.99
N LYS A 65 15.44 3.12 30.70
CA LYS A 65 16.07 3.79 29.55
C LYS A 65 17.60 3.69 29.59
N ALA A 66 18.22 3.88 30.75
CA ALA A 66 19.67 3.78 30.90
C ALA A 66 20.20 2.34 30.72
N GLY A 67 19.38 1.32 31.00
CA GLY A 67 19.73 -0.08 30.82
C GLY A 67 19.51 -0.61 29.40
N LEU A 68 18.80 0.12 28.54
CA LEU A 68 18.61 -0.26 27.13
C LEU A 68 19.84 0.13 26.32
N GLN A 69 20.33 -0.80 25.50
CA GLN A 69 21.31 -0.45 24.46
C GLN A 69 20.70 0.56 23.50
N ASP A 70 21.57 1.45 23.00
CA ASP A 70 21.19 2.42 21.99
C ASP A 70 20.70 1.69 20.72
N PRO A 71 19.50 2.04 20.19
CA PRO A 71 18.94 1.33 19.04
C PRO A 71 19.86 1.31 17.82
N GLU A 72 20.67 2.35 17.61
CA GLU A 72 21.62 2.40 16.50
C GLU A 72 22.76 1.39 16.69
N GLN A 73 23.22 1.19 17.92
CA GLN A 73 24.22 0.17 18.24
C GLN A 73 23.70 -1.24 17.98
N CYS A 74 22.46 -1.53 18.38
CA CYS A 74 21.83 -2.82 18.10
C CYS A 74 21.75 -3.13 16.60
N ILE A 75 21.48 -2.10 15.77
CA ILE A 75 21.44 -2.23 14.32
C ILE A 75 22.85 -2.48 13.76
N ASP A 76 23.86 -1.76 14.25
CA ASP A 76 25.24 -1.96 13.83
C ASP A 76 25.76 -3.35 14.18
N GLU A 77 25.44 -3.85 15.37
CA GLU A 77 25.76 -5.23 15.78
C GLU A 77 25.08 -6.25 14.85
N LEU A 78 23.80 -6.05 14.51
CA LEU A 78 23.07 -6.92 13.58
C LEU A 78 23.73 -6.93 12.19
N TYR A 79 24.14 -5.77 11.67
CA TYR A 79 24.82 -5.68 10.39
C TYR A 79 26.21 -6.32 10.44
N ALA A 80 26.92 -6.18 11.56
CA ALA A 80 28.19 -6.83 11.78
C ALA A 80 28.09 -8.37 11.78
N LEU A 81 26.97 -8.95 12.25
CA LEU A 81 26.74 -10.41 12.19
C LEU A 81 26.74 -10.97 10.75
N VAL A 82 26.27 -10.18 9.78
CA VAL A 82 26.32 -10.55 8.35
C VAL A 82 27.60 -10.06 7.66
N GLY A 83 28.50 -9.40 8.41
CA GLY A 83 29.75 -8.84 7.90
C GLY A 83 29.55 -7.63 7.01
N ALA A 84 28.49 -6.85 7.23
CA ALA A 84 28.13 -5.68 6.43
C ALA A 84 28.25 -4.38 7.24
N THR A 85 28.61 -3.30 6.58
CA THR A 85 28.51 -1.94 7.12
C THR A 85 27.15 -1.32 6.80
N ARG A 86 26.81 -0.20 7.44
CA ARG A 86 25.61 0.59 7.07
C ARG A 86 25.60 0.96 5.59
N SER A 87 26.76 1.34 5.03
CA SER A 87 26.87 1.67 3.62
C SER A 87 26.58 0.47 2.72
N ASP A 88 27.05 -0.73 3.09
CA ASP A 88 26.76 -1.95 2.32
C ASP A 88 25.27 -2.29 2.34
N VAL A 89 24.62 -2.11 3.49
CA VAL A 89 23.18 -2.31 3.64
C VAL A 89 22.38 -1.28 2.83
N ASP A 90 22.79 -0.02 2.83
CA ASP A 90 22.16 1.03 2.03
C ASP A 90 22.31 0.77 0.53
N ASN A 91 23.50 0.35 0.09
CA ASN A 91 23.75 -0.06 -1.29
C ASN A 91 22.89 -1.27 -1.68
N PHE A 92 22.76 -2.25 -0.78
CA PHE A 92 21.91 -3.41 -0.99
C PHE A 92 20.43 -3.02 -1.09
N ARG A 93 19.96 -2.12 -0.21
CA ARG A 93 18.59 -1.58 -0.24
C ARG A 93 18.29 -0.93 -1.60
N ASN A 94 19.23 -0.16 -2.12
CA ASN A 94 19.11 0.46 -3.44
C ASN A 94 19.03 -0.59 -4.55
N ALA A 95 19.90 -1.59 -4.53
CA ALA A 95 19.88 -2.69 -5.51
C ALA A 95 18.56 -3.50 -5.48
N VAL A 96 18.03 -3.80 -4.29
CA VAL A 96 16.73 -4.46 -4.11
C VAL A 96 15.60 -3.61 -4.69
N ASN A 97 15.60 -2.31 -4.41
CA ASN A 97 14.57 -1.40 -4.90
C ASN A 97 14.62 -1.22 -6.43
N GLU A 98 15.81 -1.15 -7.00
CA GLU A 98 16.00 -1.08 -8.44
C GLU A 98 15.47 -2.35 -9.13
N LEU A 99 15.85 -3.54 -8.64
CA LEU A 99 15.40 -4.80 -9.21
C LEU A 99 13.88 -4.99 -9.06
N ASP A 100 13.32 -4.68 -7.89
CA ASP A 100 11.87 -4.70 -7.66
C ASP A 100 11.13 -3.78 -8.67
N GLY A 101 11.70 -2.60 -8.94
CA GLY A 101 11.21 -1.71 -10.00
C GLY A 101 11.25 -2.33 -11.39
N LYS A 102 12.36 -2.99 -11.76
CA LYS A 102 12.49 -3.68 -13.06
C LYS A 102 11.50 -4.84 -13.21
N ILE A 103 11.31 -5.63 -12.16
CA ILE A 103 10.34 -6.74 -12.12
C ILE A 103 8.92 -6.21 -12.29
N LYS A 104 8.54 -5.14 -11.56
CA LYS A 104 7.22 -4.50 -11.68
C LYS A 104 6.93 -3.96 -13.08
N ARG A 105 7.95 -3.38 -13.75
CA ARG A 105 7.84 -2.91 -15.13
C ARG A 105 7.92 -4.02 -16.17
N LYS A 106 8.13 -5.28 -15.77
CA LYS A 106 8.35 -6.43 -16.65
C LYS A 106 9.44 -6.16 -17.69
N GLU A 107 10.54 -5.57 -17.22
CA GLU A 107 11.68 -5.18 -18.05
C GLU A 107 12.46 -6.42 -18.51
N SER A 108 12.20 -6.83 -19.75
CA SER A 108 12.77 -8.02 -20.37
C SER A 108 14.30 -7.91 -20.54
N PRO A 109 15.04 -9.03 -20.55
CA PRO A 109 14.55 -10.42 -20.40
C PRO A 109 14.20 -10.81 -18.96
N LYS A 110 13.16 -11.63 -18.77
CA LYS A 110 12.82 -12.22 -17.46
C LYS A 110 13.97 -13.05 -16.88
N ALA A 111 14.72 -13.75 -17.73
CA ALA A 111 15.85 -14.57 -17.33
C ALA A 111 16.92 -13.73 -16.60
N ASP A 112 17.22 -12.53 -17.11
CA ASP A 112 18.18 -11.61 -16.51
C ASP A 112 17.70 -11.16 -15.12
N ARG A 113 16.40 -10.86 -14.98
CA ARG A 113 15.80 -10.47 -13.68
C ARG A 113 15.84 -11.61 -12.66
N GLN A 114 15.67 -12.85 -13.10
CA GLN A 114 15.83 -14.02 -12.25
C GLN A 114 17.29 -14.22 -11.84
N ALA A 115 18.26 -13.99 -12.73
CA ALA A 115 19.68 -14.03 -12.41
C ALA A 115 20.06 -12.93 -11.41
N ASP A 116 19.58 -11.70 -11.62
CA ASP A 116 19.73 -10.58 -10.69
C ASP A 116 19.15 -10.92 -9.30
N LEU A 117 17.95 -11.53 -9.24
CA LEU A 117 17.34 -11.93 -7.98
C LEU A 117 18.16 -13.04 -7.29
N ASN A 118 18.66 -14.01 -8.03
CA ASN A 118 19.50 -15.07 -7.50
C ASN A 118 20.80 -14.50 -6.92
N ALA A 119 21.41 -13.50 -7.59
CA ALA A 119 22.58 -12.81 -7.07
C ALA A 119 22.29 -12.08 -5.75
N LEU A 120 21.14 -11.40 -5.64
CA LEU A 120 20.73 -10.77 -4.38
C LEU A 120 20.50 -11.79 -3.27
N LYS A 121 19.89 -12.95 -3.57
CA LYS A 121 19.65 -14.04 -2.61
C LYS A 121 20.93 -14.69 -2.08
N MET A 122 22.02 -14.65 -2.84
CA MET A 122 23.32 -15.18 -2.40
C MET A 122 24.06 -14.22 -1.46
N ASN A 123 23.69 -12.93 -1.47
CA ASN A 123 24.30 -11.96 -0.58
C ASN A 123 23.79 -12.18 0.85
N LYS A 124 24.71 -12.25 1.83
CA LYS A 124 24.37 -12.45 3.25
C LYS A 124 23.43 -11.38 3.80
N ILE A 125 23.48 -10.17 3.25
CA ILE A 125 22.60 -9.05 3.63
C ILE A 125 21.12 -9.40 3.35
N SER A 126 20.81 -10.27 2.39
CA SER A 126 19.43 -10.68 2.10
C SER A 126 18.78 -11.45 3.25
N ALA A 127 19.57 -12.02 4.16
CA ALA A 127 19.09 -12.73 5.34
C ALA A 127 18.63 -11.79 6.46
N LEU A 128 18.93 -10.48 6.37
CA LEU A 128 18.47 -9.52 7.36
C LEU A 128 16.93 -9.43 7.35
N PRO A 129 16.28 -9.23 8.52
CA PRO A 129 14.82 -9.15 8.63
C PRO A 129 14.18 -8.11 7.70
N GLU A 130 14.87 -7.00 7.45
CA GLU A 130 14.42 -5.94 6.55
C GLU A 130 14.22 -6.42 5.10
N PHE A 131 15.06 -7.35 4.62
CA PHE A 131 15.10 -7.75 3.21
C PHE A 131 14.53 -9.14 2.95
N PHE A 132 14.56 -10.02 3.93
CA PHE A 132 14.28 -11.45 3.74
C PHE A 132 12.94 -11.69 3.03
N ASP A 133 11.84 -11.18 3.56
CA ASP A 133 10.52 -11.38 2.96
C ASP A 133 10.41 -10.77 1.56
N LYS A 134 10.98 -9.58 1.36
CA LYS A 134 10.93 -8.89 0.08
C LYS A 134 11.68 -9.67 -1.00
N VAL A 135 12.92 -10.04 -0.74
CA VAL A 135 13.82 -10.70 -1.71
C VAL A 135 13.45 -12.18 -1.90
N HIS A 136 13.21 -12.92 -0.83
CA HIS A 136 13.01 -14.37 -0.93
C HIS A 136 11.59 -14.74 -1.35
N ASN A 137 10.57 -14.01 -0.87
CA ASN A 137 9.17 -14.34 -1.12
C ASN A 137 8.54 -13.45 -2.18
N LYS A 138 8.43 -12.14 -1.90
CA LYS A 138 7.63 -11.23 -2.74
C LYS A 138 8.20 -11.08 -4.16
N MET A 139 9.50 -10.86 -4.29
CA MET A 139 10.15 -10.70 -5.60
C MET A 139 10.18 -12.01 -6.39
N GLN A 140 10.39 -13.15 -5.72
CA GLN A 140 10.32 -14.45 -6.39
C GLN A 140 8.91 -14.72 -6.92
N LYS A 141 7.89 -14.50 -6.09
CA LYS A 141 6.50 -14.63 -6.49
C LYS A 141 6.16 -13.73 -7.68
N ALA A 142 6.60 -12.46 -7.66
CA ALA A 142 6.38 -11.54 -8.76
C ALA A 142 7.05 -12.01 -10.07
N LEU A 143 8.23 -12.62 -10.00
CA LEU A 143 8.87 -13.24 -11.16
C LEU A 143 8.13 -14.49 -11.63
N ASP A 144 7.65 -15.33 -10.72
CA ASP A 144 6.89 -16.54 -11.07
C ASP A 144 5.56 -16.18 -11.77
N GLU A 145 4.89 -15.13 -11.27
CA GLU A 145 3.65 -14.57 -11.85
C GLU A 145 3.89 -13.82 -13.17
N TRP A 146 5.12 -13.38 -13.43
CA TRP A 146 5.47 -12.77 -14.70
C TRP A 146 5.54 -13.84 -15.80
N ILE A 147 4.40 -14.05 -16.45
CA ILE A 147 4.30 -14.83 -17.67
C ILE A 147 4.71 -13.90 -18.83
N ASP A 148 5.79 -14.24 -19.53
CA ASP A 148 6.17 -13.54 -20.75
C ASP A 148 5.01 -13.61 -21.74
N ALA A 149 4.61 -12.47 -22.31
CA ALA A 149 3.60 -12.45 -23.36
C ALA A 149 4.10 -13.40 -24.47
N PRO A 150 3.31 -14.43 -24.86
CA PRO A 150 3.82 -15.38 -25.82
C PRO A 150 4.21 -14.65 -27.12
N PRO A 151 5.28 -15.07 -27.78
CA PRO A 151 5.81 -14.33 -28.91
C PRO A 151 4.74 -14.19 -30.00
N VAL A 152 4.65 -13.00 -30.61
CA VAL A 152 3.83 -12.79 -31.80
C VAL A 152 4.40 -13.66 -32.92
N ILE A 153 3.62 -14.62 -33.40
CA ILE A 153 4.05 -15.55 -34.44
C ILE A 153 3.89 -14.85 -35.80
N SER A 154 4.96 -14.80 -36.60
CA SER A 154 4.87 -14.36 -37.99
C SER A 154 4.46 -15.54 -38.87
N TYR A 155 3.33 -15.43 -39.56
CA TYR A 155 2.77 -16.48 -40.39
C TYR A 155 2.64 -16.03 -41.85
N ASN A 156 3.11 -16.87 -42.77
CA ASN A 156 2.95 -16.66 -44.21
C ASN A 156 1.71 -17.43 -44.69
N VAL A 157 0.74 -16.70 -45.23
CA VAL A 157 -0.49 -17.27 -45.78
C VAL A 157 -0.19 -18.18 -46.97
N VAL A 158 -0.71 -19.40 -46.93
CA VAL A 158 -0.58 -20.40 -48.00
C VAL A 158 -1.88 -20.45 -48.80
N LYS A 159 -1.80 -20.88 -50.06
CA LYS A 159 -2.98 -21.07 -50.91
C LYS A 159 -3.98 -22.02 -50.24
N GLY A 160 -5.22 -21.57 -50.09
CA GLY A 160 -6.31 -22.32 -49.45
C GLY A 160 -6.49 -22.01 -47.95
N ASP A 161 -5.65 -21.16 -47.36
CA ASP A 161 -5.87 -20.68 -46.01
C ASP A 161 -7.08 -19.74 -45.92
N CYS A 162 -7.74 -19.78 -44.78
CA CYS A 162 -8.68 -18.77 -44.32
C CYS A 162 -8.36 -18.43 -42.86
N LEU A 163 -8.80 -17.26 -42.38
CA LEU A 163 -8.49 -16.81 -41.02
C LEU A 163 -8.90 -17.84 -39.95
N TRP A 164 -10.02 -18.54 -40.18
CA TRP A 164 -10.49 -19.63 -39.33
C TRP A 164 -9.50 -20.80 -39.26
N ASN A 165 -9.02 -21.29 -40.41
CA ASN A 165 -8.11 -22.43 -40.47
C ASN A 165 -6.74 -22.09 -39.89
N ILE A 166 -6.26 -20.86 -40.08
CA ILE A 166 -5.05 -20.36 -39.45
C ILE A 166 -5.24 -20.38 -37.92
N ALA A 167 -6.29 -19.76 -37.39
CA ALA A 167 -6.56 -19.75 -35.95
C ALA A 167 -6.71 -21.17 -35.34
N LYS A 168 -7.27 -22.12 -36.10
CA LYS A 168 -7.48 -23.51 -35.67
C LYS A 168 -6.18 -24.30 -35.52
N LYS A 169 -5.06 -23.88 -36.10
CA LYS A 169 -3.76 -24.59 -35.95
C LYS A 169 -3.34 -24.62 -34.47
N LYS A 170 -2.89 -25.79 -34.00
CA LYS A 170 -2.43 -25.98 -32.61
C LYS A 170 -1.26 -25.08 -32.21
N GLU A 171 -0.41 -24.76 -33.19
CA GLU A 171 0.74 -23.86 -33.05
C GLU A 171 0.33 -22.38 -32.88
N HIS A 172 -0.93 -22.04 -33.15
CA HIS A 172 -1.46 -20.68 -33.01
C HIS A 172 -2.41 -20.61 -31.83
N TYR A 173 -3.71 -20.84 -32.05
CA TYR A 173 -4.71 -20.79 -30.97
C TYR A 173 -5.35 -22.15 -30.69
N GLY A 174 -5.26 -23.11 -31.62
CA GLY A 174 -5.99 -24.38 -31.54
C GLY A 174 -7.51 -24.22 -31.59
N ASN A 175 -8.00 -23.01 -31.84
CA ASN A 175 -9.41 -22.64 -31.77
C ASN A 175 -9.77 -21.68 -32.91
N GLY A 176 -10.56 -22.17 -33.86
CA GLY A 176 -10.98 -21.40 -35.04
C GLY A 176 -11.79 -20.15 -34.70
N PHE A 177 -12.50 -20.12 -33.56
CA PHE A 177 -13.29 -18.96 -33.14
C PHE A 177 -12.45 -17.72 -32.81
N ALA A 178 -11.14 -17.90 -32.55
CA ALA A 178 -10.21 -16.83 -32.25
C ALA A 178 -9.67 -16.11 -33.51
N TRP A 179 -10.13 -16.47 -34.72
CA TRP A 179 -9.76 -15.79 -35.97
C TRP A 179 -9.92 -14.25 -35.97
N PRO A 180 -10.90 -13.62 -35.26
CA PRO A 180 -11.03 -12.18 -35.25
C PRO A 180 -9.83 -11.46 -34.63
N VAL A 181 -9.07 -12.14 -33.76
CA VAL A 181 -7.85 -11.60 -33.16
C VAL A 181 -6.76 -11.42 -34.22
N ILE A 182 -6.61 -12.40 -35.13
CA ILE A 182 -5.69 -12.30 -36.28
C ILE A 182 -6.09 -11.12 -37.18
N TYR A 183 -7.39 -10.98 -37.46
CA TYR A 183 -7.89 -9.87 -38.25
C TYR A 183 -7.60 -8.52 -37.57
N LYS A 184 -7.88 -8.40 -36.27
CA LYS A 184 -7.64 -7.17 -35.49
C LYS A 184 -6.16 -6.78 -35.49
N ALA A 185 -5.26 -7.74 -35.36
CA ALA A 185 -3.81 -7.49 -35.37
C ALA A 185 -3.26 -7.07 -36.74
N ASN A 186 -3.96 -7.39 -37.83
CA ASN A 186 -3.50 -7.18 -39.20
C ASN A 186 -4.44 -6.27 -40.01
N ARG A 187 -5.23 -5.41 -39.37
CA ARG A 187 -6.24 -4.55 -40.02
C ARG A 187 -5.68 -3.68 -41.15
N GLU A 188 -4.42 -3.28 -41.05
CA GLU A 188 -3.75 -2.51 -42.09
C GLU A 188 -3.48 -3.34 -43.35
N LYS A 189 -3.29 -4.65 -43.20
CA LYS A 189 -2.98 -5.59 -44.29
C LYS A 189 -4.22 -6.29 -44.84
N ILE A 190 -5.27 -6.44 -44.02
CA ILE A 190 -6.50 -7.15 -44.35
C ILE A 190 -7.64 -6.14 -44.44
N LYS A 191 -8.04 -5.78 -45.68
CA LYS A 191 -9.16 -4.88 -45.93
C LYS A 191 -10.51 -5.57 -45.76
N ASN A 192 -10.60 -6.83 -46.16
CA ASN A 192 -11.79 -7.67 -46.01
C ASN A 192 -11.37 -8.99 -45.34
N PRO A 193 -11.95 -9.36 -44.18
CA PRO A 193 -11.59 -10.59 -43.48
C PRO A 193 -11.83 -11.87 -44.29
N ASP A 194 -12.76 -11.85 -45.24
CA ASP A 194 -13.07 -12.99 -46.10
C ASP A 194 -12.11 -13.12 -47.30
N LEU A 195 -11.24 -12.13 -47.52
CA LEU A 195 -10.34 -12.06 -48.68
C LEU A 195 -8.89 -11.89 -48.23
N ILE A 196 -8.20 -13.02 -48.12
CA ILE A 196 -6.75 -13.10 -47.87
C ILE A 196 -6.05 -13.77 -49.05
N TYR A 197 -4.78 -13.42 -49.27
CA TYR A 197 -4.00 -13.84 -50.43
C TYR A 197 -2.74 -14.61 -50.00
N PRO A 198 -2.29 -15.59 -50.81
CA PRO A 198 -1.03 -16.28 -50.57
C PRO A 198 0.16 -15.30 -50.47
N ASN A 199 1.17 -15.66 -49.67
CA ASN A 199 2.37 -14.88 -49.37
C ASN A 199 2.15 -13.59 -48.57
N GLN A 200 0.93 -13.33 -48.08
CA GLN A 200 0.73 -12.29 -47.08
C GLN A 200 1.34 -12.72 -45.75
N GLN A 201 2.09 -11.81 -45.12
CA GLN A 201 2.69 -12.04 -43.81
C GLN A 201 1.81 -11.44 -42.72
N PHE A 202 1.24 -12.30 -41.86
CA PHE A 202 0.38 -11.93 -40.75
C PHE A 202 1.11 -12.06 -39.41
N SER A 203 0.83 -11.11 -38.52
CA SER A 203 1.21 -11.17 -37.12
C SER A 203 0.10 -11.86 -36.33
N ILE A 204 0.39 -13.01 -35.74
CA ILE A 204 -0.54 -13.76 -34.89
C ILE A 204 -0.14 -13.50 -33.43
N PRO A 205 -0.77 -12.54 -32.75
CA PRO A 205 -0.46 -12.26 -31.34
C PRO A 205 -0.97 -13.40 -30.45
N PRO A 206 -0.41 -13.61 -29.26
CA PRO A 206 -0.99 -14.52 -28.29
C PRO A 206 -2.38 -14.06 -27.84
N LEU A 207 -3.22 -15.00 -27.43
CA LEU A 207 -4.48 -14.70 -26.73
C LEU A 207 -4.19 -14.37 -25.27
N THR A 208 -4.84 -13.32 -24.73
CA THR A 208 -4.88 -13.09 -23.27
C THR A 208 -5.65 -14.22 -22.58
N GLN A 209 -5.53 -14.33 -21.25
CA GLN A 209 -6.28 -15.34 -20.52
C GLN A 209 -7.80 -15.14 -20.68
N GLU A 210 -8.28 -13.88 -20.66
CA GLU A 210 -9.71 -13.62 -20.86
C GLU A 210 -10.19 -14.00 -22.27
N GLU A 211 -9.37 -13.74 -23.30
CA GLU A 211 -9.69 -14.12 -24.68
C GLU A 211 -9.74 -15.64 -24.86
N LYS A 212 -8.78 -16.37 -24.26
CA LYS A 212 -8.80 -17.85 -24.26
C LYS A 212 -10.10 -18.36 -23.66
N ASP A 213 -10.47 -17.89 -22.48
CA ASP A 213 -11.69 -18.33 -21.79
C ASP A 213 -12.96 -18.01 -22.60
N LYS A 214 -13.00 -16.83 -23.24
CA LYS A 214 -14.10 -16.42 -24.13
C LYS A 214 -14.23 -17.36 -25.33
N TYR A 215 -13.14 -17.64 -26.03
CA TYR A 215 -13.19 -18.45 -27.26
C TYR A 215 -13.36 -19.94 -26.96
N GLU A 216 -12.88 -20.44 -25.82
CA GLU A 216 -13.18 -21.81 -25.37
C GLU A 216 -14.66 -21.99 -25.04
N LYS A 217 -15.30 -21.02 -24.37
CA LYS A 217 -16.76 -21.04 -24.14
C LYS A 217 -17.54 -21.06 -25.45
N LEU A 218 -17.14 -20.25 -26.44
CA LEU A 218 -17.77 -20.24 -27.77
C LEU A 218 -17.61 -21.59 -28.48
N ARG A 219 -16.43 -22.19 -28.42
CA ARG A 219 -16.15 -23.51 -28.99
C ARG A 219 -16.97 -24.61 -28.33
N ALA A 220 -17.08 -24.60 -27.00
CA ALA A 220 -17.86 -25.59 -26.24
C ALA A 220 -19.37 -25.50 -26.54
N ASN A 221 -19.88 -24.28 -26.73
CA ASN A 221 -21.31 -24.04 -27.00
C ASN A 221 -21.69 -24.22 -28.47
N TYR A 222 -20.71 -24.32 -29.37
CA TYR A 222 -20.96 -24.46 -30.79
C TYR A 222 -21.48 -25.86 -31.15
N LYS A 223 -22.68 -25.91 -31.73
CA LYS A 223 -23.26 -27.12 -32.30
C LYS A 223 -23.06 -27.08 -33.82
N PRO A 224 -22.25 -27.98 -34.41
CA PRO A 224 -22.08 -28.01 -35.85
C PRO A 224 -23.41 -28.34 -36.53
N ALA A 225 -23.60 -27.84 -37.75
CA ALA A 225 -24.73 -28.21 -38.58
C ALA A 225 -24.75 -29.74 -38.79
N PRO A 226 -25.93 -30.38 -38.83
CA PRO A 226 -26.03 -31.79 -39.16
C PRO A 226 -25.38 -32.04 -40.52
N VAL A 227 -24.56 -33.09 -40.60
CA VAL A 227 -23.89 -33.49 -41.84
C VAL A 227 -24.98 -33.92 -42.82
N GLN A 228 -24.98 -33.31 -44.01
CA GLN A 228 -25.92 -33.62 -45.10
C GLN A 228 -25.60 -34.96 -45.75
#